data_AF-A0A453S7M3-F1
#
_entry.id   AF-A0A453S7M3-F1
#
_cell.length_a   1.000
_cell.length_b   1.000
_cell.length_c   1.000
_cell.angle_alpha   90.00
_cell.angle_beta   90.00
_cell.angle_gamma   90.00
#
_symmetry.space_group_name_H-M   'P 1'
#
loop_
_entity.id
_entity.type
_entity.pdbx_description
1 polymer ?
#
loop_
_entity_poly.entity_id
_entity_poly.type
_entity_poly.pdbx_seq_one_letter_code
_entity_poly.pdbx_strand_id
1 'polypeptide(L)'
;KCEDALQSLLVFGACRPVRRLASSAMGRIIQKGDAISVYSRASTLQGWLVDVKRADPMACAGAAQCLGEIYHLFGRKITAGLIETSNIVGKLMKYHEDFVRQDALLLLENALEGSGGGGSGAAYLEAFRIIMRGGISDKSYIVRVAAARCLKAFANIGGPGLGMAELDTSMSCCVKGLEDNVSAVRDSFAEALGAILALAVNPDAQEEKSKMLLQRNLMMVYRSI
;
A
#
# COMPACT_ATOMS: atom_id res chain seq x y z
N LYS A 1 19.47 -17.08 -9.19
CA LYS A 1 20.83 -16.50 -9.04
C LYS A 1 20.81 -14.98 -8.82
N CYS A 2 20.39 -14.14 -9.78
CA CYS A 2 20.35 -12.67 -9.56
C CYS A 2 19.28 -12.25 -8.55
N GLU A 3 18.12 -12.90 -8.60
CA GLU A 3 16.99 -12.59 -7.72
C GLU A 3 17.25 -12.98 -6.26
N ASP A 4 17.88 -14.13 -6.02
CA ASP A 4 18.28 -14.56 -4.68
C ASP A 4 19.25 -13.55 -4.08
N ALA A 5 20.18 -13.03 -4.88
CA ALA A 5 21.10 -11.99 -4.43
C ALA A 5 20.38 -10.67 -4.10
N LEU A 6 19.38 -10.27 -4.88
CA LEU A 6 18.55 -9.09 -4.58
C LEU A 6 17.72 -9.30 -3.31
N GLN A 7 17.11 -10.46 -3.13
CA GLN A 7 16.34 -10.81 -1.95
C GLN A 7 17.23 -10.86 -0.71
N SER A 8 18.40 -11.48 -0.80
CA SER A 8 19.42 -11.44 0.24
C SER A 8 19.80 -10.01 0.59
N LEU A 9 20.06 -9.14 -0.39
CA LEU A 9 20.44 -7.75 -0.14
C LEU A 9 19.32 -6.93 0.54
N LEU A 10 18.06 -7.22 0.25
CA LEU A 10 16.91 -6.62 0.94
C LEU A 10 16.79 -7.12 2.40
N VAL A 11 17.11 -8.39 2.65
CA VAL A 11 17.05 -9.03 3.96
C VAL A 11 18.29 -8.75 4.82
N PHE A 12 19.45 -8.44 4.23
CA PHE A 12 20.68 -8.08 4.94
C PHE A 12 20.76 -6.62 5.40
N GLY A 13 19.64 -5.87 5.34
CA GLY A 13 19.54 -4.55 5.97
C GLY A 13 20.31 -3.43 5.28
N ALA A 14 20.35 -3.42 3.94
CA ALA A 14 20.99 -2.35 3.17
C ALA A 14 20.36 -0.96 3.41
N CYS A 15 21.09 0.12 3.12
CA CYS A 15 20.55 1.48 3.23
C CYS A 15 19.42 1.73 2.22
N ARG A 16 18.51 2.65 2.54
CA ARG A 16 17.27 2.87 1.78
C ARG A 16 17.45 3.08 0.26
N PRO A 17 18.46 3.84 -0.24
CA PRO A 17 18.68 3.96 -1.68
C PRO A 17 19.00 2.63 -2.36
N VAL A 18 19.79 1.78 -1.69
CA VAL A 18 20.16 0.45 -2.19
C VAL A 18 18.94 -0.48 -2.19
N ARG A 19 18.12 -0.42 -1.14
CA ARG A 19 16.86 -1.19 -1.08
C ARG A 19 15.89 -0.78 -2.19
N ARG A 20 15.71 0.53 -2.44
CA ARG A 20 14.91 1.04 -3.57
C ARG A 20 15.37 0.50 -4.91
N LEU A 21 16.67 0.57 -5.17
CA LEU A 21 17.24 0.06 -6.42
C LEU A 21 17.02 -1.45 -6.55
N ALA A 22 17.24 -2.22 -5.47
CA ALA A 22 17.05 -3.66 -5.46
C ALA A 22 15.59 -4.06 -5.68
N SER A 23 14.64 -3.37 -5.05
CA SER A 23 13.21 -3.56 -5.27
C SER A 23 12.81 -3.27 -6.72
N SER A 24 13.27 -2.15 -7.29
CA SER A 24 13.00 -1.82 -8.70
C SER A 24 13.62 -2.83 -9.66
N ALA A 25 14.84 -3.29 -9.39
CA ALA A 25 15.49 -4.34 -10.17
C ALA A 25 14.69 -5.65 -10.12
N MET A 26 14.18 -6.04 -8.94
CA MET A 26 13.30 -7.20 -8.80
C MET A 26 12.05 -7.07 -9.68
N GLY A 27 11.38 -5.91 -9.64
CA GLY A 27 10.22 -5.64 -10.48
C GLY A 27 10.49 -5.78 -11.98
N ARG A 28 11.65 -5.29 -12.44
CA ARG A 28 12.07 -5.40 -13.85
C ARG A 28 12.38 -6.84 -14.26
N ILE A 29 12.96 -7.65 -13.38
CA ILE A 29 13.23 -9.07 -13.66
C ILE A 29 11.90 -9.80 -13.85
N ILE A 30 10.95 -9.60 -12.93
CA ILE A 30 9.60 -10.18 -13.04
C ILE A 30 8.91 -9.75 -14.34
N GLN A 31 9.04 -8.48 -14.74
CA GLN A 31 8.42 -7.96 -15.97
C GLN A 31 8.98 -8.61 -17.24
N LYS A 32 10.27 -8.94 -17.27
CA LYS A 32 10.94 -9.55 -18.43
C LYS A 32 10.71 -11.06 -18.56
N GLY A 33 9.90 -11.65 -17.68
CA GLY A 33 9.47 -13.04 -17.78
C GLY A 33 10.39 -14.00 -17.03
N ASP A 34 10.53 -13.79 -15.72
CA ASP A 34 11.07 -14.84 -14.85
C ASP A 34 10.13 -16.07 -14.81
N ALA A 35 10.70 -17.24 -14.52
CA ALA A 35 9.96 -18.50 -14.43
C ALA A 35 9.02 -18.56 -13.22
N ILE A 36 9.29 -17.76 -12.17
CA ILE A 36 8.48 -17.75 -10.94
C ILE A 36 7.34 -16.73 -11.08
N SER A 37 6.11 -17.17 -10.77
CA SER A 37 4.94 -16.29 -10.83
C SER A 37 5.05 -15.15 -9.82
N VAL A 38 4.58 -13.95 -10.20
CA VAL A 38 4.50 -12.78 -9.31
C VAL A 38 3.82 -13.10 -7.98
N TYR A 39 2.81 -13.95 -8.03
CA TYR A 39 2.07 -14.41 -6.86
C TYR A 39 2.97 -15.16 -5.88
N SER A 40 3.80 -16.09 -6.36
CA SER A 40 4.75 -16.82 -5.52
C SER A 40 5.73 -15.87 -4.84
N ARG A 41 6.23 -14.85 -5.55
CA ARG A 41 7.16 -13.86 -4.98
C ARG A 41 6.53 -13.00 -3.89
N ALA A 42 5.32 -12.49 -4.16
CA ALA A 42 4.56 -11.73 -3.17
C ALA A 42 4.31 -12.58 -1.91
N SER A 43 3.88 -13.84 -2.09
CA SER A 43 3.63 -14.78 -1.00
C SER A 43 4.88 -15.09 -0.18
N THR A 44 6.05 -15.28 -0.81
CA THR A 44 7.32 -15.48 -0.10
C THR A 44 7.70 -14.27 0.77
N LEU A 45 7.58 -13.06 0.23
CA LEU A 45 7.86 -11.83 0.99
C LEU A 45 6.84 -11.63 2.12
N GLN A 46 5.57 -11.92 1.87
CA GLN A 46 4.52 -11.87 2.89
C GLN A 46 4.79 -12.87 4.02
N GLY A 47 5.10 -14.12 3.70
CA GLY A 47 5.44 -15.15 4.68
C GLY A 47 6.65 -14.75 5.54
N TRP A 48 7.70 -14.20 4.92
CA TRP A 48 8.87 -13.69 5.64
C TRP A 48 8.51 -12.51 6.57
N LEU A 49 7.65 -11.61 6.10
CA LEU A 49 7.12 -10.47 6.87
C LEU A 49 6.05 -10.86 7.91
N VAL A 50 5.60 -12.11 7.98
CA VAL A 50 4.68 -12.58 9.03
C VAL A 50 5.44 -12.97 10.29
N ASP A 51 6.66 -13.51 10.14
CA ASP A 51 7.53 -14.00 11.22
C ASP A 51 8.40 -12.90 11.84
N VAL A 52 7.78 -11.75 12.10
CA VAL A 52 8.40 -10.48 12.52
C VAL A 52 9.08 -10.54 13.89
N LYS A 53 8.81 -11.56 14.71
CA LYS A 53 9.26 -11.64 16.11
C LYS A 53 10.79 -11.71 16.28
N ARG A 54 11.57 -11.87 15.20
CA ARG A 54 13.04 -11.94 15.22
C ARG A 54 13.72 -11.20 14.06
N ALA A 55 12.96 -10.44 13.27
CA ALA A 55 13.48 -9.81 12.07
C ALA A 55 14.09 -8.44 12.37
N ASP A 56 15.29 -8.22 11.85
CA ASP A 56 16.01 -6.95 11.91
C ASP A 56 15.14 -5.81 11.31
N PRO A 57 15.02 -4.62 11.96
CA PRO A 57 14.21 -3.52 11.46
C PRO A 57 14.54 -3.10 10.03
N MET A 58 15.81 -3.12 9.62
CA MET A 58 16.22 -2.75 8.27
C MET A 58 15.82 -3.80 7.25
N ALA A 59 15.89 -5.08 7.63
CA ALA A 59 15.38 -6.19 6.83
C ALA A 59 13.86 -6.10 6.63
N CYS A 60 13.10 -5.80 7.68
CA CYS A 60 11.65 -5.55 7.61
C CYS A 60 11.32 -4.41 6.64
N ALA A 61 12.02 -3.28 6.76
CA ALA A 61 11.83 -2.13 5.88
C ALA A 61 12.16 -2.47 4.41
N GLY A 62 13.21 -3.26 4.17
CA GLY A 62 13.58 -3.72 2.83
C GLY A 62 12.57 -4.66 2.19
N ALA A 63 12.10 -5.65 2.95
CA ALA A 63 11.08 -6.58 2.48
C ALA A 63 9.76 -5.85 2.21
N ALA A 64 9.34 -4.92 3.09
CA ALA A 64 8.15 -4.11 2.88
C ALA A 64 8.26 -3.25 1.60
N GLN A 65 9.40 -2.59 1.40
CA GLN A 65 9.65 -1.80 0.19
C GLN A 65 9.61 -2.64 -1.09
N CYS A 66 10.19 -3.85 -1.06
CA CYS A 66 10.16 -4.76 -2.20
C CYS A 66 8.75 -5.26 -2.51
N LEU A 67 8.00 -5.66 -1.48
CA LEU A 67 6.62 -6.06 -1.64
C LEU A 67 5.77 -4.90 -2.19
N GLY A 68 6.04 -3.67 -1.75
CA GLY A 68 5.39 -2.46 -2.24
C GLY A 68 5.64 -2.25 -3.73
N GLU A 69 6.88 -2.36 -4.19
CA GLU A 69 7.21 -2.25 -5.62
C GLU A 69 6.51 -3.32 -6.46
N ILE A 70 6.45 -4.56 -5.96
CA ILE A 70 5.72 -5.66 -6.65
C ILE A 70 4.24 -5.32 -6.77
N TYR A 71 3.63 -4.79 -5.70
CA TYR A 71 2.25 -4.32 -5.74
C TYR A 71 2.05 -3.15 -6.71
N HIS A 72 2.94 -2.16 -6.71
CA HIS A 72 2.85 -1.02 -7.62
C HIS A 72 2.82 -1.47 -9.09
N LEU A 73 3.68 -2.42 -9.45
CA LEU A 73 3.81 -2.90 -10.84
C LEU A 73 2.74 -3.95 -11.22
N PHE A 74 2.34 -4.81 -10.29
CA PHE A 74 1.56 -6.02 -10.60
C PHE A 74 0.34 -6.22 -9.70
N GLY A 75 -0.05 -5.23 -8.90
CA GLY A 75 -1.09 -5.36 -7.87
C GLY A 75 -2.41 -5.94 -8.37
N ARG A 76 -2.84 -5.57 -9.58
CA ARG A 76 -4.03 -6.12 -10.25
C ARG A 76 -4.01 -7.64 -10.44
N LYS A 77 -2.83 -8.28 -10.43
CA LYS A 77 -2.66 -9.74 -10.56
C LYS A 77 -2.59 -10.46 -9.20
N ILE A 78 -2.39 -9.73 -8.10
CA ILE A 78 -2.13 -10.30 -6.76
C ILE A 78 -3.07 -9.72 -5.70
N THR A 79 -4.27 -9.29 -6.10
CA THR A 79 -5.26 -8.68 -5.21
C THR A 79 -5.74 -9.63 -4.11
N ALA A 80 -5.69 -10.95 -4.33
CA ALA A 80 -6.02 -11.96 -3.32
C ALA A 80 -5.14 -11.87 -2.07
N GLY A 81 -3.89 -11.43 -2.19
CA GLY A 81 -2.96 -11.26 -1.07
C GLY A 81 -3.13 -9.95 -0.30
N LEU A 82 -4.03 -9.05 -0.74
CA LEU A 82 -4.09 -7.68 -0.21
C LEU A 82 -4.46 -7.64 1.28
N ILE A 83 -5.37 -8.51 1.74
CA ILE A 83 -5.75 -8.58 3.16
C ILE A 83 -4.56 -8.96 4.04
N GLU A 84 -3.73 -9.91 3.60
CA GLU A 84 -2.54 -10.32 4.35
C GLU A 84 -1.50 -9.19 4.36
N THR A 85 -1.34 -8.49 3.25
CA THR A 85 -0.49 -7.29 3.18
C THR A 85 -0.96 -6.21 4.15
N SER A 86 -2.27 -5.92 4.25
CA SER A 86 -2.81 -4.98 5.24
C SER A 86 -2.48 -5.43 6.67
N ASN A 87 -2.66 -6.72 6.99
CA ASN A 87 -2.31 -7.26 8.30
C ASN A 87 -0.82 -7.12 8.63
N ILE A 88 0.05 -7.38 7.65
CA ILE A 88 1.50 -7.19 7.77
C ILE A 88 1.84 -5.72 8.06
N VAL A 89 1.24 -4.77 7.33
CA VAL A 89 1.42 -3.33 7.58
C VAL A 89 1.01 -3.00 9.01
N GLY A 90 -0.12 -3.52 9.49
CA GLY A 90 -0.56 -3.33 10.88
C GLY A 90 0.42 -3.86 11.93
N LYS A 91 1.19 -4.92 11.62
CA LYS A 91 2.30 -5.40 12.48
C LYS A 91 3.50 -4.47 12.42
N LEU A 92 3.92 -4.07 11.22
CA LEU A 92 5.07 -3.17 11.02
C LEU A 92 4.87 -1.79 11.64
N MET A 93 3.62 -1.30 11.67
CA MET A 93 3.25 -0.04 12.33
C MET A 93 3.48 -0.06 13.86
N LYS A 94 3.77 -1.21 14.46
CA LYS A 94 4.09 -1.33 15.90
C LYS A 94 5.60 -1.19 16.21
N TYR A 95 6.46 -1.08 15.19
CA TYR A 95 7.89 -0.86 15.40
C TYR A 95 8.17 0.51 16.03
N HIS A 96 9.26 0.61 16.78
CA HIS A 96 9.73 1.87 17.36
C HIS A 96 10.39 2.77 16.30
N GLU A 97 11.05 2.15 15.34
CA GLU A 97 11.75 2.77 14.23
C GLU A 97 10.75 3.41 13.25
N ASP A 98 10.82 4.73 13.10
CA ASP A 98 9.92 5.47 12.22
C ASP A 98 10.09 5.13 10.75
N PHE A 99 11.31 4.79 10.31
CA PHE A 99 11.57 4.34 8.94
C PHE A 99 10.87 3.01 8.61
N VAL A 100 10.69 2.11 9.59
CA VAL A 100 9.93 0.86 9.39
C VAL A 100 8.45 1.17 9.20
N ARG A 101 7.90 2.03 10.07
CA ARG A 101 6.51 2.49 9.96
C ARG A 101 6.27 3.26 8.65
N GLN A 102 7.24 4.06 8.21
CA GLN A 102 7.19 4.74 6.93
C GLN A 102 7.16 3.75 5.76
N ASP A 103 8.13 2.83 5.68
CA ASP A 103 8.19 1.87 4.56
C ASP A 103 6.97 0.91 4.60
N ALA A 104 6.35 0.68 5.76
CA ALA A 104 5.07 -0.04 5.88
C ALA A 104 3.89 0.72 5.25
N LEU A 105 3.75 2.02 5.50
CA LEU A 105 2.70 2.82 4.85
C LEU A 105 2.98 3.02 3.36
N LEU A 106 4.24 3.10 2.93
CA LEU A 106 4.57 3.14 1.50
C LEU A 106 4.26 1.80 0.79
N LEU A 107 4.47 0.68 1.47
CA LEU A 107 3.96 -0.62 1.00
C LEU A 107 2.44 -0.55 0.82
N LEU A 108 1.72 -0.02 1.80
CA LEU A 108 0.27 0.09 1.74
C LEU A 108 -0.20 1.01 0.59
N GLU A 109 0.41 2.18 0.43
CA GLU A 109 0.14 3.12 -0.67
C GLU A 109 0.26 2.42 -2.02
N ASN A 110 1.40 1.77 -2.27
CA ASN A 110 1.64 1.03 -3.51
C ASN A 110 0.66 -0.13 -3.70
N ALA A 111 0.28 -0.81 -2.63
CA ALA A 111 -0.70 -1.89 -2.65
C ALA A 111 -2.10 -1.41 -3.02
N LEU A 112 -2.52 -0.26 -2.49
CA LEU A 112 -3.80 0.37 -2.83
C LEU A 112 -3.82 0.79 -4.31
N GLU A 113 -2.86 1.61 -4.73
CA GLU A 113 -2.78 2.11 -6.11
C GLU A 113 -2.64 0.98 -7.13
N GLY A 114 -1.70 0.07 -6.88
CA GLY A 114 -1.40 -1.04 -7.77
C GLY A 114 -2.56 -2.05 -7.91
N SER A 115 -3.38 -2.22 -6.87
CA SER A 115 -4.56 -3.08 -6.91
C SER A 115 -5.73 -2.43 -7.65
N GLY A 116 -5.79 -1.10 -7.70
CA GLY A 116 -6.78 -0.35 -8.47
C GLY A 116 -8.23 -0.68 -8.12
N GLY A 117 -8.52 -0.94 -6.84
CA GLY A 117 -9.86 -1.30 -6.37
C GLY A 117 -10.24 -2.78 -6.49
N GLY A 118 -9.43 -3.63 -7.13
CA GLY A 118 -9.75 -5.05 -7.39
C GLY A 118 -9.58 -6.02 -6.20
N GLY A 119 -9.47 -5.50 -4.98
CA GLY A 119 -9.25 -6.27 -3.74
C GLY A 119 -10.56 -6.50 -2.99
N SER A 120 -10.53 -7.31 -1.93
CA SER A 120 -11.72 -7.50 -1.08
C SER A 120 -12.01 -6.25 -0.25
N GLY A 121 -13.29 -5.95 0.00
CA GLY A 121 -13.69 -4.84 0.86
C GLY A 121 -13.09 -4.92 2.27
N ALA A 122 -12.92 -6.13 2.80
CA ALA A 122 -12.26 -6.36 4.10
C ALA A 122 -10.80 -5.90 4.11
N ALA A 123 -10.05 -6.10 3.01
CA ALA A 123 -8.66 -5.66 2.91
C ALA A 123 -8.53 -4.13 2.97
N TYR A 124 -9.46 -3.44 2.32
CA TYR A 124 -9.55 -1.99 2.30
C TYR A 124 -10.00 -1.42 3.65
N LEU A 125 -10.97 -2.03 4.31
CA LEU A 125 -11.38 -1.62 5.66
C LEU A 125 -10.26 -1.79 6.70
N GLU A 126 -9.49 -2.87 6.61
CA GLU A 126 -8.30 -3.06 7.47
C GLU A 126 -7.23 -2.00 7.20
N ALA A 127 -6.90 -1.78 5.92
CA ALA A 127 -5.96 -0.75 5.51
C ALA A 127 -6.37 0.64 6.02
N PHE A 128 -7.64 0.99 5.87
CA PHE A 128 -8.21 2.24 6.37
C PHE A 128 -8.06 2.36 7.89
N ARG A 129 -8.42 1.30 8.64
CA ARG A 129 -8.28 1.26 10.10
C ARG A 129 -6.84 1.52 10.56
N ILE A 130 -5.85 0.94 9.87
CA ILE A 130 -4.43 1.13 10.19
C ILE A 130 -4.00 2.60 10.00
N ILE A 131 -4.40 3.21 8.88
CA ILE A 131 -4.10 4.62 8.58
C ILE A 131 -4.70 5.53 9.66
N MET A 132 -5.98 5.33 9.98
CA MET A 132 -6.72 6.17 10.92
C MET A 132 -6.24 6.04 12.37
N ARG A 133 -5.87 4.83 12.81
CA ARG A 133 -5.48 4.59 14.21
C ARG A 133 -4.00 4.87 14.51
N GLY A 134 -3.13 4.68 13.53
CA GLY A 134 -1.67 4.75 13.75
C GLY A 134 -0.95 5.76 12.87
N GLY A 135 -1.33 5.88 11.60
CA GLY A 135 -0.56 6.67 10.62
C GLY A 135 -0.74 8.17 10.78
N ILE A 136 -1.99 8.64 10.85
CA ILE A 136 -2.32 10.09 10.81
C ILE A 136 -1.76 10.83 12.02
N SER A 137 -1.78 10.19 13.20
CA SER A 137 -1.33 10.78 14.46
C SER A 137 0.06 10.32 14.89
N ASP A 138 0.88 9.78 13.97
CA ASP A 138 2.23 9.33 14.30
C ASP A 138 3.12 10.49 14.73
N LYS A 139 4.03 10.22 15.67
CA LYS A 139 5.00 11.21 16.18
C LYS A 139 5.93 11.70 15.07
N SER A 140 6.33 10.81 14.15
CA SER A 140 7.25 11.14 13.08
C SER A 140 6.51 11.69 11.86
N TYR A 141 6.92 12.87 11.39
CA TYR A 141 6.27 13.54 10.27
C TYR A 141 6.35 12.72 8.97
N ILE A 142 7.40 11.92 8.77
CA ILE A 142 7.55 11.07 7.57
C ILE A 142 6.49 9.97 7.50
N VAL A 143 5.98 9.52 8.65
CA VAL A 143 4.91 8.52 8.75
C VAL A 143 3.57 9.21 8.52
N ARG A 144 3.36 10.42 9.07
CA ARG A 144 2.14 11.22 8.79
C ARG A 144 2.01 11.56 7.30
N VAL A 145 3.09 11.94 6.63
CA VAL A 145 3.14 12.14 5.17
C VAL A 145 2.70 10.87 4.43
N ALA A 146 3.26 9.70 4.79
CA ALA A 146 2.90 8.44 4.15
C ALA A 146 1.42 8.07 4.41
N ALA A 147 0.89 8.36 5.60
CA ALA A 147 -0.52 8.14 5.93
C ALA A 147 -1.46 8.99 5.07
N ALA A 148 -1.14 10.27 4.89
CA ALA A 148 -1.89 11.16 4.00
C ALA A 148 -1.88 10.66 2.56
N ARG A 149 -0.72 10.17 2.07
CA ARG A 149 -0.62 9.56 0.74
C ARG A 149 -1.47 8.30 0.59
N CYS A 150 -1.56 7.47 1.63
CA CYS A 150 -2.49 6.33 1.61
C CYS A 150 -3.96 6.76 1.50
N LEU A 151 -4.38 7.84 2.19
CA LEU A 151 -5.73 8.40 2.05
C LEU A 151 -5.99 8.90 0.63
N LYS A 152 -5.03 9.59 0.03
CA LYS A 152 -5.08 10.00 -1.38
C LYS A 152 -5.21 8.79 -2.31
N ALA A 153 -4.41 7.74 -2.09
CA ALA A 153 -4.47 6.50 -2.86
C ALA A 153 -5.86 5.86 -2.77
N PHE A 154 -6.46 5.80 -1.57
CA PHE A 154 -7.83 5.37 -1.36
C PHE A 154 -8.83 6.12 -2.23
N ALA A 155 -8.76 7.45 -2.22
CA ALA A 155 -9.64 8.28 -3.02
C ALA A 155 -9.45 8.01 -4.54
N ASN A 156 -8.20 7.91 -4.99
CA ASN A 156 -7.86 7.67 -6.39
C ASN A 156 -8.41 6.33 -6.93
N ILE A 157 -8.44 5.29 -6.11
CA ILE A 157 -8.98 3.99 -6.48
C ILE A 157 -10.51 3.87 -6.29
N GLY A 158 -11.18 4.95 -5.89
CA GLY A 158 -12.64 5.00 -5.74
C GLY A 158 -13.16 4.64 -4.35
N GLY A 159 -12.31 4.63 -3.32
CA GLY A 159 -12.70 4.35 -1.94
C GLY A 159 -13.38 2.99 -1.73
N PRO A 160 -12.89 1.88 -2.30
CA PRO A 160 -13.54 0.57 -2.18
C PRO A 160 -13.66 0.17 -0.70
N GLY A 161 -14.86 -0.23 -0.29
CA GLY A 161 -15.15 -0.58 1.10
C GLY A 161 -15.29 0.61 2.06
N LEU A 162 -15.12 1.86 1.61
CA LEU A 162 -15.39 3.05 2.41
C LEU A 162 -16.81 3.55 2.14
N GLY A 163 -17.56 3.81 3.21
CA GLY A 163 -18.85 4.50 3.14
C GLY A 163 -18.68 6.00 3.40
N MET A 164 -19.81 6.72 3.41
CA MET A 164 -19.83 8.17 3.67
C MET A 164 -19.24 8.51 5.03
N ALA A 165 -19.48 7.69 6.06
CA ALA A 165 -18.92 7.92 7.39
C ALA A 165 -17.38 7.88 7.41
N GLU A 166 -16.78 6.93 6.67
CA GLU A 166 -15.33 6.85 6.53
C GLU A 166 -14.76 8.05 5.74
N LEU A 167 -15.46 8.50 4.69
CA LEU A 167 -15.07 9.68 3.92
C LEU A 167 -15.13 10.95 4.78
N ASP A 168 -16.21 11.16 5.53
CA ASP A 168 -16.37 12.30 6.45
C ASP A 168 -15.29 12.32 7.53
N THR A 169 -14.98 11.15 8.09
CA THR A 169 -13.89 10.99 9.06
C THR A 169 -12.54 11.32 8.42
N SER A 170 -12.31 10.88 7.18
CA SER A 170 -11.08 11.17 6.43
C SER A 170 -10.92 12.66 6.15
N MET A 171 -11.99 13.34 5.73
CA MET A 171 -12.00 14.79 5.52
C MET A 171 -11.68 15.54 6.81
N SER A 172 -12.34 15.18 7.91
CA SER A 172 -12.10 15.77 9.23
C SER A 172 -10.65 15.61 9.67
N CYS A 173 -10.04 14.46 9.43
CA CYS A 173 -8.62 14.22 9.70
C CYS A 173 -7.70 15.03 8.79
N CYS A 174 -8.01 15.16 7.49
CA CYS A 174 -7.19 15.95 6.59
C CYS A 174 -7.22 17.44 6.94
N VAL A 175 -8.37 17.99 7.33
CA VAL A 175 -8.49 19.37 7.80
C VAL A 175 -7.59 19.61 9.02
N LYS A 176 -7.58 18.69 10.00
CA LYS A 176 -6.64 18.76 11.14
C LYS A 176 -5.18 18.68 10.69
N GLY A 177 -4.87 17.87 9.68
CA GLY A 177 -3.53 17.76 9.10
C GLY A 177 -3.02 19.05 8.45
N LEU A 178 -3.91 19.96 8.03
CA LEU A 178 -3.53 21.28 7.51
C LEU A 178 -2.96 22.21 8.59
N GLU A 179 -3.16 21.88 9.87
CA GLU A 179 -2.64 22.64 11.00
C GLU A 179 -1.30 22.08 11.52
N ASP A 180 -0.74 21.06 10.87
CA ASP A 180 0.54 20.46 11.26
C ASP A 180 1.70 21.47 11.18
N ASN A 181 2.67 21.35 12.10
CA ASN A 181 3.81 22.25 12.15
C ASN A 181 4.81 22.03 10.99
N VAL A 182 4.76 20.89 10.31
CA VAL A 182 5.63 20.55 9.17
C VAL A 182 4.92 20.82 7.84
N SER A 183 5.54 21.61 6.96
CA SER A 183 4.97 21.94 5.64
C SER A 183 4.66 20.72 4.79
N ALA A 184 5.58 19.76 4.69
CA ALA A 184 5.39 18.55 3.90
C ALA A 184 4.17 17.72 4.37
N VAL A 185 3.84 17.76 5.67
CA VAL A 185 2.63 17.11 6.20
C VAL A 185 1.38 17.85 5.73
N ARG A 186 1.37 19.19 5.87
CA ARG A 186 0.26 20.02 5.39
C ARG A 186 0.00 19.83 3.90
N ASP A 187 1.04 19.86 3.07
CA ASP A 187 0.93 19.68 1.61
C ASP A 187 0.33 18.31 1.27
N SER A 188 0.79 17.26 1.94
CA SER A 188 0.29 15.89 1.72
C SER A 188 -1.18 15.74 2.13
N PHE A 189 -1.59 16.35 3.25
CA PHE A 189 -2.99 16.32 3.69
C PHE A 189 -3.89 17.21 2.83
N ALA A 190 -3.39 18.31 2.28
CA ALA A 190 -4.12 19.13 1.32
C ALA A 190 -4.42 18.35 0.02
N GLU A 191 -3.42 17.63 -0.50
CA GLU A 191 -3.61 16.76 -1.66
C GLU A 191 -4.61 15.63 -1.37
N ALA A 192 -4.52 15.00 -0.20
CA ALA A 192 -5.45 13.95 0.21
C ALA A 192 -6.89 14.48 0.35
N LEU A 193 -7.07 15.65 0.98
CA LEU A 193 -8.36 16.30 1.12
C LEU A 193 -8.98 16.60 -0.24
N GLY A 194 -8.20 17.16 -1.18
CA GLY A 194 -8.67 17.42 -2.54
C GLY A 194 -9.14 16.16 -3.24
N ALA A 195 -8.38 15.05 -3.12
CA ALA A 195 -8.76 13.77 -3.71
C ALA A 195 -10.03 13.17 -3.07
N ILE A 196 -10.16 13.23 -1.75
CA ILE A 196 -11.34 12.72 -1.02
C ILE A 196 -12.58 13.55 -1.37
N LEU A 197 -12.47 14.88 -1.42
CA LEU A 197 -13.57 15.75 -1.82
C LEU A 197 -14.01 15.46 -3.25
N ALA A 198 -13.06 15.31 -4.18
CA ALA A 198 -13.35 14.95 -5.57
C ALA A 198 -14.11 13.61 -5.69
N LEU A 199 -13.78 12.65 -4.82
CA LEU A 199 -14.51 11.38 -4.72
C LEU A 199 -15.93 11.58 -4.17
N ALA A 200 -16.08 12.34 -3.08
CA ALA A 200 -17.35 12.55 -2.40
C ALA A 200 -18.39 13.29 -3.26
N VAL A 201 -17.95 14.23 -4.11
CA VAL A 201 -18.84 15.00 -5.00
C VAL A 201 -19.15 14.30 -6.32
N ASN A 202 -18.48 13.19 -6.64
CA ASN A 202 -18.73 12.37 -7.84
C ASN A 202 -18.94 10.89 -7.48
N PRO A 203 -20.05 10.54 -6.78
CA PRO A 203 -20.35 9.15 -6.42
C PRO A 203 -20.52 8.25 -7.65
N ASP A 204 -20.93 8.80 -8.81
CA ASP A 204 -21.01 8.07 -10.07
C ASP A 204 -19.65 7.49 -10.51
N ALA A 205 -18.53 8.14 -10.16
CA ALA A 205 -17.19 7.62 -10.42
C ALA A 205 -16.85 6.39 -9.56
N GLN A 206 -17.47 6.23 -8.38
CA GLN A 206 -17.39 5.00 -7.57
C GLN A 206 -18.16 3.86 -8.23
N GLU A 207 -19.37 4.16 -8.72
CA GLU A 207 -20.20 3.17 -9.41
C GLU A 207 -19.63 2.75 -10.76
N GLU A 208 -19.11 3.67 -11.56
CA GLU A 208 -18.58 3.38 -12.89
C GLU A 208 -17.30 2.53 -12.81
N LYS A 209 -16.39 2.84 -11.88
CA LYS A 209 -15.21 1.99 -11.61
C LYS A 209 -15.62 0.60 -11.10
N SER A 210 -16.63 0.53 -10.23
CA SER A 210 -17.15 -0.75 -9.72
C SER A 210 -17.83 -1.59 -10.81
N LYS A 211 -18.61 -0.96 -11.70
CA LYS A 211 -19.25 -1.60 -12.87
C LYS A 211 -18.21 -2.09 -13.88
N MET A 212 -17.19 -1.29 -14.19
CA MET A 212 -16.06 -1.69 -15.04
C MET A 212 -15.30 -2.91 -14.47
N LEU A 213 -15.09 -2.96 -13.14
CA LEU A 213 -14.45 -4.08 -12.47
C LEU A 213 -15.30 -5.37 -12.57
N LEU A 214 -16.61 -5.28 -12.34
CA LEU A 214 -17.54 -6.41 -12.47
C LEU A 214 -17.57 -6.95 -13.90
N GLN A 215 -17.69 -6.07 -14.90
CA GLN A 215 -17.76 -6.45 -16.31
C GLN A 215 -16.45 -7.10 -16.79
N ARG A 216 -15.31 -6.63 -16.27
CA ARG A 216 -13.98 -7.19 -16.57
C ARG A 216 -13.72 -8.52 -15.85
N ASN A 217 -14.18 -8.68 -14.62
CA ASN A 217 -14.12 -9.96 -13.90
C ASN A 217 -14.98 -11.01 -14.61
N LEU A 218 -16.18 -10.64 -15.08
CA LEU A 218 -17.00 -11.50 -15.93
C LEU A 218 -16.23 -11.91 -17.20
N MET A 219 -15.63 -10.95 -17.91
CA MET A 219 -14.86 -11.23 -19.13
C MET A 219 -13.63 -12.13 -18.90
N MET A 220 -12.98 -12.08 -17.73
CA MET A 220 -11.90 -13.02 -17.40
C MET A 220 -12.42 -14.43 -17.12
N VAL A 221 -13.55 -14.56 -16.41
CA VAL A 221 -14.19 -15.87 -16.19
C VAL A 221 -14.61 -16.50 -17.52
N TYR A 222 -15.23 -15.72 -18.42
CA TYR A 222 -15.64 -16.20 -19.75
C TYR A 222 -14.47 -16.57 -20.68
N ARG A 223 -13.27 -16.04 -20.49
CA ARG A 223 -12.07 -16.43 -21.24
C ARG A 223 -11.37 -17.67 -20.68
N SER A 224 -11.79 -18.14 -19.52
CA SER A 224 -11.19 -19.30 -18.81
C SER A 224 -12.03 -20.57 -18.93
N ILE A 225 -13.15 -20.50 -19.65
CA ILE A 225 -14.05 -21.61 -20.05
C ILE A 225 -13.88 -21.78 -21.56
#